data_AF-A0A2E0X642-F1
#
_entry.id   AF-A0A2E0X642-F1
#
_cell.length_a   1.000
_cell.length_b   1.000
_cell.length_c   1.000
_cell.angle_alpha   90.00
_cell.angle_beta   90.00
_cell.angle_gamma   90.00
#
_symmetry.space_group_name_H-M   'P 1'
#
loop_
_entity.id
_entity.type
_entity.pdbx_description
1 polymer ?
#
loop_
_entity_poly.entity_id
_entity_poly.type
_entity_poly.pdbx_seq_one_letter_code
_entity_poly.pdbx_strand_id
1 'polypeptide(L)'
;MPSRRCIAWALVAMALAGLLAAPVAAVTWRQAVRQRPGWFQSDEGRRVVANVIAYQLPCGGWDKNIDMAARLDDAARAALAERTDEGTIDNGATVEQLRFLARAIAAAGDADKAPAAAASFQRGLDYLLEAQYDNGGWPMYYPLRPRGYYSHIHFNDDGMANVLNLLADIAEGRPGFDFVDAAGRQRAAAALARGIECILKCQVVVDGQRTAWCAQHDEHTLAPAKARTYELPSLSGQESVAVVRVLMRIQEPTPEIIAAVNDAVAWLERVKITGQRIEWVRNEDGVDRIVVDDPQASPLWARFYEIGTNRPMFVGRDGVVRDRLADIERERRVHYAYLGAWPAELLAEDYPAWRQRIDPPRPSDEPAIGAQ
;
A
#
# COMPACT_ATOMS: atom_id res chain seq x y z
N MET A 1 7.16 -44.40 72.38
CA MET A 1 6.65 -43.17 73.03
C MET A 1 7.85 -42.36 73.53
N PRO A 2 7.81 -41.02 73.50
CA PRO A 2 8.10 -40.06 72.43
C PRO A 2 9.52 -39.44 72.61
N SER A 3 10.09 -38.54 71.80
CA SER A 3 9.52 -37.42 71.05
C SER A 3 10.46 -36.93 69.94
N ARG A 4 9.83 -36.49 68.85
CA ARG A 4 10.40 -35.69 67.75
C ARG A 4 10.45 -34.22 68.22
N ARG A 5 11.49 -33.46 67.81
CA ARG A 5 11.44 -32.13 67.16
C ARG A 5 12.67 -31.27 67.46
N CYS A 6 13.01 -30.43 66.48
CA CYS A 6 13.90 -29.25 66.50
C CYS A 6 15.40 -29.60 66.35
N ILE A 7 16.18 -29.14 65.37
CA ILE A 7 16.12 -27.95 64.51
C ILE A 7 16.91 -28.27 63.22
N ALA A 8 16.24 -28.41 62.09
CA ALA A 8 16.87 -28.35 60.76
C ALA A 8 16.67 -26.92 60.24
N TRP A 9 17.67 -26.07 60.44
CA TRP A 9 17.76 -24.74 59.83
C TRP A 9 19.16 -24.58 59.24
N ALA A 10 19.34 -25.16 58.06
CA ALA A 10 20.28 -24.69 57.05
C ALA A 10 19.93 -25.40 55.74
N LEU A 11 19.96 -24.67 54.63
CA LEU A 11 19.83 -25.16 53.24
C LEU A 11 18.41 -25.22 52.65
N VAL A 12 17.59 -24.19 52.86
CA VAL A 12 16.62 -23.77 51.83
C VAL A 12 16.83 -22.27 51.57
N ALA A 13 17.95 -21.96 50.95
CA ALA A 13 18.18 -20.67 50.29
C ALA A 13 19.07 -20.94 49.08
N MET A 14 18.69 -20.37 47.93
CA MET A 14 19.36 -20.43 46.63
C MET A 14 19.17 -21.69 45.80
N ALA A 15 17.97 -21.85 45.25
CA ALA A 15 17.79 -22.43 43.92
C ALA A 15 16.67 -21.67 43.18
N LEU A 16 16.82 -20.35 43.09
CA LEU A 16 15.95 -19.45 42.31
C LEU A 16 16.84 -18.39 41.64
N ALA A 17 17.73 -18.84 40.77
CA ALA A 17 18.44 -17.94 39.86
C ALA A 17 18.83 -18.74 38.61
N GLY A 18 18.28 -18.34 37.46
CA GLY A 18 18.79 -18.81 36.16
C GLY A 18 17.78 -19.41 35.20
N LEU A 19 16.49 -19.05 35.23
CA LEU A 19 15.75 -18.98 33.97
C LEU A 19 16.18 -17.69 33.30
N LEU A 20 17.30 -17.74 32.56
CA LEU A 20 17.58 -16.75 31.53
C LEU A 20 16.37 -16.78 30.59
N ALA A 21 15.50 -15.78 30.68
CA ALA A 21 14.46 -15.57 29.69
C ALA A 21 15.17 -15.57 28.33
N ALA A 22 14.80 -16.49 27.44
CA ALA A 22 15.30 -16.48 26.08
C ALA A 22 15.10 -15.06 25.52
N PRO A 23 16.10 -14.47 24.84
CA PRO A 23 15.96 -13.13 24.33
C PRO A 23 14.71 -13.09 23.44
N VAL A 24 13.74 -12.25 23.83
CA VAL A 24 12.56 -12.00 22.99
C VAL A 24 13.09 -11.57 21.63
N ALA A 25 12.73 -12.30 20.58
CA ALA A 25 13.18 -11.98 19.23
C ALA A 25 12.78 -10.53 18.91
N ALA A 26 13.74 -9.73 18.46
CA ALA A 26 13.49 -8.33 18.13
C ALA A 26 12.42 -8.22 17.04
N VAL A 27 11.54 -7.23 17.16
CA VAL A 27 10.50 -7.01 16.14
C VAL A 27 11.15 -6.60 14.82
N THR A 28 10.66 -7.16 13.72
CA THR A 28 10.98 -6.69 12.36
C THR A 28 10.17 -5.45 12.02
N TRP A 29 10.59 -4.67 11.02
CA TRP A 29 9.83 -3.51 10.54
C TRP A 29 8.38 -3.83 10.20
N ARG A 30 8.15 -4.94 9.47
CA ARG A 30 6.80 -5.41 9.12
C ARG A 30 5.93 -5.69 10.35
N GLN A 31 6.54 -6.14 11.45
CA GLN A 31 5.83 -6.35 12.72
C GLN A 31 5.64 -5.02 13.46
N ALA A 32 6.65 -4.15 13.48
CA ALA A 32 6.63 -2.85 14.14
C ALA A 32 5.48 -1.97 13.64
N VAL A 33 5.26 -1.91 12.32
CA VAL A 33 4.17 -1.11 11.74
C VAL A 33 2.77 -1.60 12.14
N ARG A 34 2.64 -2.81 12.70
CA ARG A 34 1.37 -3.39 13.17
C ARG A 34 1.20 -3.36 14.69
N GLN A 35 2.17 -2.82 15.43
CA GLN A 35 2.15 -2.81 16.90
C GLN A 35 1.06 -1.92 17.49
N ARG A 36 0.51 -2.28 18.64
CA ARG A 36 -0.58 -1.50 19.29
C ARG A 36 -0.05 -0.19 19.90
N PRO A 37 -0.92 0.82 20.15
CA PRO A 37 -0.49 2.12 20.69
C PRO A 37 0.42 2.05 21.92
N GLY A 38 0.13 1.17 22.90
CA GLY A 38 0.96 1.02 24.11
C GLY A 38 2.41 0.57 23.84
N TRP A 39 2.69 -0.09 22.72
CA TRP A 39 4.05 -0.52 22.37
C TRP A 39 4.98 0.66 22.08
N PHE A 40 4.47 1.76 21.54
CA PHE A 40 5.28 2.96 21.24
C PHE A 40 5.88 3.61 22.49
N GLN A 41 5.34 3.33 23.67
CA GLN A 41 5.85 3.84 24.94
C GLN A 41 6.99 2.99 25.53
N SER A 42 7.20 1.78 25.01
CA SER A 42 8.29 0.88 25.40
C SER A 42 9.64 1.35 24.87
N ASP A 43 10.74 0.86 25.46
CA ASP A 43 12.10 1.15 24.99
C ASP A 43 12.32 0.68 23.54
N GLU A 44 11.74 -0.48 23.18
CA GLU A 44 11.80 -0.98 21.81
C GLU A 44 11.05 -0.05 20.85
N GLY A 45 9.82 0.36 21.20
CA GLY A 45 9.02 1.28 20.40
C GLY A 45 9.71 2.64 20.19
N ARG A 46 10.20 3.25 21.27
CA ARG A 46 10.94 4.52 21.21
C ARG A 46 12.20 4.42 20.34
N ARG A 47 12.94 3.30 20.45
CA ARG A 47 14.11 3.03 19.62
C ARG A 47 13.74 2.91 18.14
N VAL A 48 12.68 2.18 17.79
CA VAL A 48 12.24 2.06 16.39
C VAL A 48 11.77 3.41 15.84
N VAL A 49 11.05 4.23 16.62
CA VAL A 49 10.72 5.61 16.22
C VAL A 49 11.98 6.43 15.95
N ALA A 50 12.97 6.36 16.83
CA ALA A 50 14.26 7.05 16.63
C ALA A 50 15.04 6.54 15.40
N ASN A 51 14.87 5.27 15.04
CA ASN A 51 15.43 4.73 13.79
C ASN A 51 14.69 5.27 12.57
N VAL A 52 13.36 5.25 12.55
CA VAL A 52 12.56 5.79 11.43
C VAL A 52 12.94 7.24 11.15
N ILE A 53 13.09 8.07 12.19
CA ILE A 53 13.55 9.45 12.06
C ILE A 53 14.97 9.52 11.47
N ALA A 54 15.90 8.68 11.94
CA ALA A 54 17.28 8.66 11.45
C ALA A 54 17.40 8.16 10.00
N TYR A 55 16.48 7.33 9.52
CA TYR A 55 16.42 6.90 8.13
C TYR A 55 15.78 7.93 7.17
N GLN A 56 15.22 9.02 7.69
CA GLN A 56 14.60 10.05 6.85
C GLN A 56 15.68 10.81 6.08
N LEU A 57 15.54 10.84 4.75
CA LEU A 57 16.49 11.48 3.85
C LEU A 57 16.44 13.02 3.94
N PRO A 58 17.45 13.76 3.47
CA PRO A 58 17.44 15.22 3.47
C PRO A 58 16.24 15.84 2.75
N CYS A 59 15.74 15.21 1.69
CA CYS A 59 14.54 15.64 0.96
C CYS A 59 13.23 15.50 1.77
N GLY A 60 13.25 14.79 2.89
CA GLY A 60 12.08 14.54 3.75
C GLY A 60 11.39 13.21 3.49
N GLY A 61 11.69 12.53 2.38
CA GLY A 61 11.18 11.19 2.07
C GLY A 61 11.97 10.07 2.76
N TRP A 62 11.54 8.83 2.50
CA TRP A 62 12.25 7.62 2.91
C TRP A 62 12.56 6.73 1.70
N ASP A 63 13.58 5.90 1.89
CA ASP A 63 13.89 4.79 0.99
C ASP A 63 13.08 3.54 1.37
N LYS A 64 13.03 2.56 0.48
CA LYS A 64 12.18 1.36 0.58
C LYS A 64 12.97 0.11 0.98
N ASN A 65 12.23 -0.93 1.38
CA ASN A 65 12.78 -2.26 1.68
C ASN A 65 13.84 -2.30 2.80
N ILE A 66 13.75 -1.39 3.77
CA ILE A 66 14.66 -1.32 4.92
C ILE A 66 13.96 -1.88 6.17
N ASP A 67 14.63 -2.76 6.91
CA ASP A 67 14.19 -3.13 8.26
C ASP A 67 14.57 -2.03 9.26
N MET A 68 13.74 -1.00 9.36
CA MET A 68 13.97 0.13 10.27
C MET A 68 13.85 -0.26 11.75
N ALA A 69 13.36 -1.47 12.07
CA ALA A 69 13.30 -1.96 13.44
C ALA A 69 14.62 -2.61 13.91
N ALA A 70 15.53 -2.92 12.99
CA ALA A 70 16.86 -3.43 13.30
C ALA A 70 17.64 -2.45 14.22
N ARG A 71 18.49 -2.98 15.10
CA ARG A 71 19.32 -2.14 15.96
C ARG A 71 20.36 -1.40 15.11
N LEU A 72 20.51 -0.10 15.38
CA LEU A 72 21.57 0.74 14.82
C LEU A 72 22.61 0.96 15.91
N ASP A 73 23.87 0.66 15.60
CA ASP A 73 24.99 1.17 16.37
C ASP A 73 25.31 2.63 15.97
N ASP A 74 26.24 3.25 16.70
CA ASP A 74 26.57 4.67 16.50
C ASP A 74 27.19 4.94 15.13
N ALA A 75 27.98 3.98 14.61
CA ALA A 75 28.61 4.11 13.30
C ALA A 75 27.58 4.04 12.17
N ALA A 76 26.64 3.09 12.23
CA ALA A 76 25.54 2.98 11.29
C ALA A 76 24.64 4.22 11.36
N ARG A 77 24.33 4.72 12.56
CA ARG A 77 23.53 5.93 12.74
C ARG A 77 24.22 7.16 12.13
N ALA A 78 25.54 7.31 12.32
CA ALA A 78 26.30 8.40 11.72
C ALA A 78 26.30 8.30 10.19
N ALA A 79 26.46 7.10 9.62
CA ALA A 79 26.44 6.90 8.17
C ALA A 79 25.09 7.28 7.53
N LEU A 80 23.97 7.15 8.24
CA LEU A 80 22.66 7.58 7.73
C LEU A 80 22.56 9.10 7.53
N ALA A 81 23.27 9.89 8.34
CA ALA A 81 23.23 11.35 8.24
C ALA A 81 23.90 11.88 6.96
N GLU A 82 24.77 11.08 6.34
CA GLU A 82 25.50 11.43 5.11
C GLU A 82 24.75 11.01 3.83
N ARG A 83 23.58 10.39 3.95
CA ARG A 83 22.80 9.94 2.78
C ARG A 83 22.22 11.14 2.03
N THR A 84 22.41 11.14 0.71
CA THR A 84 21.84 12.14 -0.21
C THR A 84 20.96 11.50 -1.28
N ASP A 85 20.47 10.28 -1.02
CA ASP A 85 19.60 9.55 -1.94
C ASP A 85 18.25 10.26 -2.13
N GLU A 86 17.52 9.92 -3.19
CA GLU A 86 16.16 10.38 -3.39
C GLU A 86 15.17 9.56 -2.55
N GLY A 87 14.09 10.21 -2.10
CA GLY A 87 12.95 9.52 -1.50
C GLY A 87 12.10 8.81 -2.54
N THR A 88 11.26 7.88 -2.09
CA THR A 88 10.33 7.16 -2.96
C THR A 88 8.99 6.88 -2.29
N ILE A 89 7.97 6.67 -3.13
CA ILE A 89 6.66 6.14 -2.72
C ILE A 89 6.48 4.67 -3.13
N ASP A 90 7.48 4.07 -3.77
CA ASP A 90 7.46 2.67 -4.20
C ASP A 90 7.50 1.71 -2.99
N ASN A 91 6.86 0.54 -3.11
CA ASN A 91 6.70 -0.43 -2.04
C ASN A 91 6.17 0.16 -0.71
N GLY A 92 5.33 1.20 -0.78
CA GLY A 92 4.74 1.86 0.39
C GLY A 92 5.68 2.79 1.16
N ALA A 93 6.90 3.02 0.67
CA ALA A 93 7.85 3.92 1.30
C ALA A 93 7.30 5.35 1.42
N THR A 94 7.85 6.08 2.38
CA THR A 94 7.38 7.41 2.83
C THR A 94 6.00 7.38 3.50
N VAL A 95 4.98 6.80 2.86
CA VAL A 95 3.61 6.75 3.41
C VAL A 95 3.55 5.86 4.65
N GLU A 96 4.18 4.68 4.63
CA GLU A 96 4.19 3.78 5.78
C GLU A 96 4.90 4.40 6.98
N GLN A 97 6.02 5.09 6.75
CA GLN A 97 6.77 5.79 7.80
C GLN A 97 5.96 6.96 8.37
N LEU A 98 5.27 7.75 7.52
CA LEU A 98 4.38 8.82 7.98
C LEU A 98 3.24 8.28 8.85
N ARG A 99 2.60 7.17 8.44
CA ARG A 99 1.56 6.51 9.24
C ARG A 99 2.12 5.97 10.56
N PHE A 100 3.33 5.41 10.55
CA PHE A 100 4.00 4.94 11.76
C PHE A 100 4.29 6.10 12.74
N LEU A 101 4.84 7.20 12.25
CA LEU A 101 5.13 8.39 13.05
C LEU A 101 3.85 9.03 13.61
N ALA A 102 2.78 9.15 12.81
CA ALA A 102 1.50 9.67 13.29
C ALA A 102 0.96 8.86 14.48
N ARG A 103 1.04 7.52 14.41
CA ARG A 103 0.63 6.63 15.50
C ARG A 103 1.52 6.76 16.73
N ALA A 104 2.83 6.94 16.54
CA ALA A 104 3.77 7.19 17.64
C ALA A 104 3.47 8.52 18.34
N ILE A 105 3.19 9.58 17.59
CA ILE A 105 2.81 10.91 18.11
C ILE A 105 1.51 10.80 18.91
N ALA A 106 0.49 10.14 18.36
CA ALA A 106 -0.79 9.94 19.04
C ALA A 106 -0.65 9.12 20.35
N ALA A 107 0.25 8.14 20.38
CA ALA A 107 0.51 7.32 21.56
C ALA A 107 1.29 8.04 22.68
N ALA A 108 1.93 9.18 22.39
CA ALA A 108 2.76 9.90 23.36
C ALA A 108 1.96 10.72 24.39
N GLY A 109 0.69 11.05 24.13
CA GLY A 109 -0.17 11.81 25.05
C GLY A 109 0.14 13.32 25.12
N ASP A 110 -0.30 13.98 26.20
CA ASP A 110 -0.33 15.46 26.34
C ASP A 110 0.95 16.11 26.90
N ALA A 111 1.94 15.36 27.41
CA ALA A 111 3.19 15.94 27.88
C ALA A 111 4.27 15.88 26.78
N ASP A 112 4.50 17.00 26.09
CA ASP A 112 5.61 17.20 25.12
C ASP A 112 5.66 16.22 23.94
N LYS A 113 4.54 16.20 23.18
CA LYS A 113 4.29 15.53 21.88
C LYS A 113 5.57 15.34 21.05
N ALA A 114 6.18 14.15 21.16
CA ALA A 114 7.32 13.64 20.40
C ALA A 114 7.87 14.60 19.31
N PRO A 115 8.56 15.71 19.68
CA PRO A 115 8.74 16.84 18.77
C PRO A 115 9.60 16.47 17.57
N ALA A 116 10.56 15.56 17.76
CA ALA A 116 11.34 14.98 16.68
C ALA A 116 10.48 14.15 15.70
N ALA A 117 9.50 13.38 16.20
CA ALA A 117 8.60 12.61 15.35
C ALA A 117 7.62 13.54 14.61
N ALA A 118 7.11 14.59 15.27
CA ALA A 118 6.24 15.59 14.64
C ALA A 118 6.99 16.38 13.56
N ALA A 119 8.22 16.82 13.83
CA ALA A 119 9.07 17.50 12.84
C ALA A 119 9.42 16.57 11.66
N SER A 120 9.73 15.30 11.93
CA SER A 120 9.98 14.29 10.90
C SER A 120 8.73 14.03 10.05
N PHE A 121 7.56 13.91 10.68
CA PHE A 121 6.28 13.80 9.99
C PHE A 121 6.04 15.00 9.08
N GLN A 122 6.21 16.22 9.59
CA GLN A 122 6.00 17.44 8.82
C GLN A 122 6.91 17.49 7.59
N ARG A 123 8.20 17.16 7.74
CA ARG A 123 9.13 17.06 6.61
C ARG A 123 8.69 16.04 5.56
N GLY A 124 8.13 14.90 5.98
CA GLY A 124 7.63 13.89 5.05
C GLY A 124 6.33 14.30 4.37
N LEU A 125 5.44 15.03 5.05
CA LEU A 125 4.26 15.63 4.43
C LEU A 125 4.68 16.69 3.41
N ASP A 126 5.61 17.57 3.76
CA ASP A 126 6.14 18.58 2.83
C ASP A 126 6.82 17.92 1.62
N TYR A 127 7.56 16.84 1.82
CA TYR A 127 8.10 16.02 0.72
C TYR A 127 7.01 15.54 -0.25
N LEU A 128 5.90 14.97 0.27
CA LEU A 128 4.81 14.50 -0.58
C LEU A 128 4.13 15.66 -1.32
N LEU A 129 3.92 16.79 -0.65
CA LEU A 129 3.28 17.96 -1.25
C LEU A 129 4.16 18.60 -2.34
N GLU A 130 5.47 18.66 -2.10
CA GLU A 130 6.46 19.18 -3.05
C GLU A 130 6.67 18.26 -4.25
N ALA A 131 6.59 16.94 -4.05
CA ALA A 131 6.73 15.96 -5.13
C ALA A 131 5.54 15.91 -6.10
N GLN A 132 4.40 16.54 -5.76
CA GLN A 132 3.21 16.51 -6.60
C GLN A 132 3.40 17.40 -7.84
N TYR A 133 3.16 16.83 -9.02
CA TYR A 133 3.16 17.57 -10.26
C TYR A 133 1.99 18.57 -10.35
N ASP A 134 2.12 19.58 -11.23
CA ASP A 134 1.06 20.54 -11.52
C ASP A 134 -0.25 19.88 -11.99
N ASN A 135 -0.16 18.75 -12.70
CA ASN A 135 -1.31 17.96 -13.13
C ASN A 135 -1.95 17.12 -12.03
N GLY A 136 -1.38 17.11 -10.82
CA GLY A 136 -1.86 16.39 -9.65
C GLY A 136 -1.27 15.00 -9.42
N GLY A 137 -0.47 14.47 -10.34
CA GLY A 137 0.16 13.16 -10.22
C GLY A 137 1.41 13.15 -9.31
N TRP A 138 1.90 11.95 -9.00
CA TRP A 138 3.14 11.75 -8.23
C TRP A 138 4.15 10.86 -8.96
N PRO A 139 5.45 11.23 -8.97
CA PRO A 139 6.51 10.35 -9.44
C PRO A 139 6.76 9.19 -8.49
N MET A 140 7.45 8.16 -8.97
CA MET A 140 7.95 7.07 -8.12
C MET A 140 9.03 7.57 -7.14
N TYR A 141 9.93 8.44 -7.60
CA TYR A 141 11.03 9.00 -6.82
C TYR A 141 11.01 10.53 -6.84
N TYR A 142 11.33 11.16 -5.69
CA TYR A 142 11.55 12.60 -5.60
C TYR A 142 12.75 12.92 -4.69
N PRO A 143 13.63 13.91 -5.00
CA PRO A 143 13.75 14.65 -6.26
C PRO A 143 13.81 13.76 -7.50
N LEU A 144 13.40 14.28 -8.65
CA LEU A 144 13.22 13.47 -9.84
C LEU A 144 14.54 12.85 -10.30
N ARG A 145 14.49 11.56 -10.62
CA ARG A 145 15.58 10.89 -11.34
C ARG A 145 15.53 11.31 -12.81
N PRO A 146 16.67 11.67 -13.42
CA PRO A 146 16.68 12.33 -14.73
C PRO A 146 16.36 11.40 -15.92
N ARG A 147 16.25 10.08 -15.71
CA ARG A 147 16.06 9.11 -16.79
C ARG A 147 15.22 7.92 -16.33
N GLY A 148 14.44 7.39 -17.26
CA GLY A 148 13.65 6.17 -17.05
C GLY A 148 12.27 6.47 -16.50
N TYR A 149 11.56 5.41 -16.12
CA TYR A 149 10.15 5.46 -15.72
C TYR A 149 9.90 6.07 -14.33
N TYR A 150 10.96 6.50 -13.63
CA TYR A 150 10.87 6.95 -12.23
C TYR A 150 10.08 8.26 -12.07
N SER A 151 9.97 9.06 -13.15
CA SER A 151 9.20 10.31 -13.18
C SER A 151 7.72 10.10 -13.55
N HIS A 152 7.36 8.95 -14.11
CA HIS A 152 5.97 8.68 -14.47
C HIS A 152 5.04 8.75 -13.25
N ILE A 153 3.79 9.13 -13.51
CA ILE A 153 2.71 9.05 -12.53
C ILE A 153 2.58 7.60 -12.09
N HIS A 154 2.82 7.37 -10.81
CA HIS A 154 3.13 6.05 -10.29
C HIS A 154 1.97 5.43 -9.52
N PHE A 155 1.13 4.65 -10.22
CA PHE A 155 0.06 3.86 -9.59
C PHE A 155 0.55 2.50 -9.08
N ASN A 156 1.61 1.95 -9.68
CA ASN A 156 2.19 0.65 -9.37
C ASN A 156 2.49 0.48 -7.87
N ASP A 157 2.22 -0.71 -7.35
CA ASP A 157 2.41 -1.08 -5.95
C ASP A 157 1.69 -0.10 -5.00
N ASP A 158 0.51 0.37 -5.45
CA ASP A 158 -0.38 1.32 -4.80
C ASP A 158 0.25 2.69 -4.46
N GLY A 159 1.37 3.08 -5.10
CA GLY A 159 2.16 4.27 -4.73
C GLY A 159 1.31 5.54 -4.57
N MET A 160 0.71 6.03 -5.66
CA MET A 160 -0.15 7.22 -5.62
C MET A 160 -1.43 7.00 -4.79
N ALA A 161 -2.01 5.80 -4.79
CA ALA A 161 -3.19 5.50 -3.98
C ALA A 161 -2.91 5.61 -2.47
N ASN A 162 -1.75 5.17 -2.02
CA ASN A 162 -1.28 5.29 -0.63
C ASN A 162 -1.10 6.74 -0.22
N VAL A 163 -0.51 7.57 -1.10
CA VAL A 163 -0.37 9.01 -0.89
C VAL A 163 -1.74 9.66 -0.74
N LEU A 164 -2.67 9.40 -1.66
CA LEU A 164 -4.01 10.00 -1.63
C LEU A 164 -4.81 9.59 -0.39
N ASN A 165 -4.75 8.32 0.02
CA ASN A 165 -5.40 7.87 1.24
C ASN A 165 -4.80 8.53 2.49
N LEU A 166 -3.48 8.76 2.54
CA LEU A 166 -2.85 9.48 3.64
C LEU A 166 -3.30 10.94 3.68
N LEU A 167 -3.29 11.62 2.53
CA LEU A 167 -3.72 13.02 2.43
C LEU A 167 -5.20 13.17 2.80
N ALA A 168 -6.05 12.21 2.44
CA ALA A 168 -7.45 12.17 2.85
C ALA A 168 -7.60 12.01 4.36
N ASP A 169 -6.87 11.08 4.99
CA ASP A 169 -6.91 10.92 6.45
C ASP A 169 -6.47 12.20 7.19
N ILE A 170 -5.45 12.89 6.66
CA ILE A 170 -4.97 14.18 7.20
C ILE A 170 -6.01 15.27 7.01
N ALA A 171 -6.53 15.44 5.79
CA ALA A 171 -7.51 16.48 5.44
C ALA A 171 -8.80 16.34 6.28
N GLU A 172 -9.27 15.11 6.48
CA GLU A 172 -10.43 14.79 7.31
C GLU A 172 -10.15 14.94 8.82
N GLY A 173 -8.88 15.10 9.22
CA GLY A 173 -8.49 15.17 10.62
C GLY A 173 -8.81 13.89 11.38
N ARG A 174 -8.63 12.72 10.75
CA ARG A 174 -8.94 11.43 11.38
C ARG A 174 -8.13 11.23 12.66
N PRO A 175 -8.65 10.44 13.64
CA PRO A 175 -7.93 10.14 14.87
C PRO A 175 -6.50 9.67 14.59
N GLY A 176 -5.54 10.32 15.26
CA GLY A 176 -4.11 10.10 15.05
C GLY A 176 -3.42 11.14 14.17
N PHE A 177 -4.18 12.00 13.47
CA PHE A 177 -3.67 13.18 12.75
C PHE A 177 -4.05 14.49 13.44
N ASP A 178 -4.52 14.44 14.68
CA ASP A 178 -5.00 15.58 15.47
C ASP A 178 -3.94 16.68 15.64
N PHE A 179 -2.66 16.30 15.60
CA PHE A 179 -1.53 17.21 15.72
C PHE A 179 -1.25 18.03 14.45
N VAL A 180 -1.82 17.67 13.29
CA VAL A 180 -1.69 18.45 12.06
C VAL A 180 -2.65 19.64 12.13
N ASP A 181 -2.10 20.84 11.98
CA ASP A 181 -2.84 22.09 12.07
C ASP A 181 -3.78 22.32 10.86
N ALA A 182 -4.64 23.34 10.96
CA ALA A 182 -5.61 23.63 9.91
C ALA A 182 -4.97 23.93 8.54
N ALA A 183 -3.81 24.60 8.53
CA ALA A 183 -3.09 24.92 7.31
C ALA A 183 -2.54 23.65 6.62
N GLY A 184 -1.95 22.74 7.38
CA GLY A 184 -1.50 21.43 6.90
C GLY A 184 -2.65 20.59 6.35
N ARG A 185 -3.79 20.57 7.04
CA ARG A 185 -5.01 19.88 6.56
C ARG A 185 -5.53 20.47 5.26
N GLN A 186 -5.54 21.79 5.12
CA GLN A 186 -5.98 22.46 3.90
C GLN A 186 -5.04 22.17 2.72
N ARG A 187 -3.71 22.18 2.94
CA ARG A 187 -2.73 21.80 1.91
C ARG A 187 -2.92 20.35 1.46
N ALA A 188 -3.16 19.43 2.41
CA ALA A 188 -3.45 18.03 2.11
C ALA A 188 -4.74 17.88 1.30
N ALA A 189 -5.82 18.59 1.68
CA ALA A 189 -7.08 18.58 0.95
C ALA A 189 -6.93 19.10 -0.50
N ALA A 190 -6.17 20.17 -0.69
CA ALA A 190 -5.90 20.73 -2.03
C ALA A 190 -5.08 19.78 -2.89
N ALA A 191 -4.07 19.13 -2.33
CA ALA A 191 -3.27 18.13 -3.03
C ALA A 191 -4.09 16.87 -3.37
N LEU A 192 -4.93 16.41 -2.44
CA LEU A 192 -5.88 15.32 -2.69
C LEU A 192 -6.79 15.64 -3.88
N ALA A 193 -7.41 16.82 -3.90
CA ALA A 193 -8.31 17.22 -4.98
C ALA A 193 -7.64 17.17 -6.36
N ARG A 194 -6.42 17.73 -6.49
CA ARG A 194 -5.64 17.64 -7.73
C ARG A 194 -5.29 16.19 -8.09
N GLY A 195 -4.98 15.36 -7.11
CA GLY A 195 -4.70 13.94 -7.34
C GLY A 195 -5.90 13.15 -7.86
N ILE A 196 -7.10 13.45 -7.36
CA ILE A 196 -8.35 12.89 -7.90
C ILE A 196 -8.56 13.34 -9.35
N GLU A 197 -8.35 14.62 -9.66
CA GLU A 197 -8.42 15.11 -11.04
C GLU A 197 -7.43 14.39 -11.98
N CYS A 198 -6.20 14.18 -11.51
CA CYS A 198 -5.19 13.41 -12.23
C CYS A 198 -5.64 11.97 -12.52
N ILE A 199 -6.20 11.28 -11.52
CA ILE A 199 -6.73 9.92 -11.68
C ILE A 199 -7.80 9.88 -12.77
N LEU A 200 -8.77 10.80 -12.72
CA LEU A 200 -9.86 10.84 -13.70
C LEU A 200 -9.32 11.06 -15.12
N LYS A 201 -8.34 11.96 -15.29
CA LYS A 201 -7.68 12.23 -16.57
C LYS A 201 -6.82 11.06 -17.08
N CYS A 202 -6.26 10.25 -16.18
CA CYS A 202 -5.49 9.07 -16.55
C CYS A 202 -6.36 7.86 -16.92
N GLN A 203 -7.67 7.88 -16.68
CA GLN A 203 -8.50 6.71 -16.98
C GLN A 203 -8.50 6.43 -18.48
N VAL A 204 -8.12 5.21 -18.87
CA VAL A 204 -7.90 4.87 -20.27
C VAL A 204 -9.25 4.72 -20.97
N VAL A 205 -9.41 5.43 -22.09
CA VAL A 205 -10.60 5.38 -22.95
C VAL A 205 -10.29 4.60 -24.21
N VAL A 206 -11.10 3.59 -24.50
CA VAL A 206 -11.03 2.77 -25.72
C VAL A 206 -12.39 2.87 -26.42
N ASP A 207 -12.39 3.29 -27.68
CA ASP A 207 -13.62 3.44 -28.49
C ASP A 207 -14.74 4.22 -27.79
N GLY A 208 -14.36 5.29 -27.06
CA GLY A 208 -15.28 6.15 -26.32
C GLY A 208 -15.76 5.59 -24.98
N GLN A 209 -15.32 4.39 -24.57
CA GLN A 209 -15.64 3.79 -23.27
C GLN A 209 -14.46 3.89 -22.32
N ARG A 210 -14.70 4.39 -21.10
CA ARG A 210 -13.70 4.34 -20.02
C ARG A 210 -13.48 2.90 -19.59
N THR A 211 -12.25 2.62 -19.17
CA THR A 211 -11.82 1.30 -18.72
C THR A 211 -11.16 1.40 -17.35
N ALA A 212 -9.89 1.02 -17.28
CA ALA A 212 -9.04 0.97 -16.09
C ALA A 212 -7.88 1.96 -16.23
N TRP A 213 -6.85 1.79 -15.39
CA TRP A 213 -5.61 2.56 -15.43
C TRP A 213 -4.42 1.64 -15.76
N CYS A 214 -3.36 2.23 -16.31
CA CYS A 214 -2.05 1.58 -16.38
C CYS A 214 -1.36 1.67 -15.02
N ALA A 215 -0.40 0.77 -14.79
CA ALA A 215 0.43 0.81 -13.59
C ALA A 215 1.28 2.10 -13.50
N GLN A 216 1.55 2.73 -14.64
CA GLN A 216 2.14 4.06 -14.69
C GLN A 216 1.68 4.82 -15.93
N HIS A 217 1.58 6.13 -15.79
CA HIS A 217 1.19 7.07 -16.84
C HIS A 217 2.29 8.12 -17.02
N ASP A 218 2.51 8.54 -18.25
CA ASP A 218 3.45 9.61 -18.56
C ASP A 218 3.00 10.92 -17.90
N GLU A 219 3.91 11.59 -17.21
CA GLU A 219 3.66 12.76 -16.38
C GLU A 219 3.32 14.03 -17.17
N HIS A 220 3.45 14.02 -18.49
CA HIS A 220 3.13 15.17 -19.35
C HIS A 220 1.86 14.93 -20.16
N THR A 221 1.73 13.73 -20.73
CA THR A 221 0.65 13.35 -21.64
C THR A 221 -0.49 12.60 -20.96
N LEU A 222 -0.27 12.08 -19.75
CA LEU A 222 -1.19 11.23 -19.00
C LEU A 222 -1.51 9.89 -19.69
N ALA A 223 -0.79 9.55 -20.76
CA ALA A 223 -0.98 8.30 -21.48
C ALA A 223 -0.35 7.12 -20.71
N PRO A 224 -0.88 5.89 -20.84
CA PRO A 224 -0.21 4.69 -20.34
C PRO A 224 1.25 4.61 -20.77
N ALA A 225 2.15 4.39 -19.81
CA ALA A 225 3.59 4.37 -20.04
C ALA A 225 4.23 3.04 -19.62
N LYS A 226 5.39 2.77 -20.21
CA LYS A 226 6.21 1.60 -19.88
C LYS A 226 7.00 1.85 -18.60
N ALA A 227 7.21 0.80 -17.80
CA ALA A 227 8.22 0.81 -16.73
C ALA A 227 9.41 -0.10 -17.08
N ARG A 228 9.54 -1.24 -16.40
CA ARG A 228 10.59 -2.23 -16.69
C ARG A 228 10.34 -2.90 -18.03
N THR A 229 11.31 -3.67 -18.54
CA THR A 229 11.19 -4.29 -19.88
C THR A 229 9.94 -5.16 -20.02
N TYR A 230 9.49 -5.76 -18.92
CA TYR A 230 8.32 -6.63 -18.80
C TYR A 230 7.05 -5.92 -18.29
N GLU A 231 7.02 -4.59 -18.23
CA GLU A 231 5.87 -3.79 -17.76
C GLU A 231 5.50 -2.76 -18.82
N LEU A 232 4.80 -3.23 -19.84
CA LEU A 232 4.43 -2.45 -21.02
C LEU A 232 3.17 -1.60 -20.76
N PRO A 233 2.93 -0.55 -21.58
CA PRO A 233 1.65 0.17 -21.55
C PRO A 233 0.49 -0.81 -21.69
N SER A 234 -0.38 -0.85 -20.68
CA SER A 234 -1.44 -1.85 -20.57
C SER A 234 -2.53 -1.36 -19.60
N LEU A 235 -3.70 -1.99 -19.61
CA LEU A 235 -4.68 -1.84 -18.54
C LEU A 235 -4.27 -2.77 -17.39
N SER A 236 -4.11 -2.23 -16.19
CA SER A 236 -3.71 -3.02 -15.04
C SER A 236 -4.91 -3.55 -14.26
N GLY A 237 -5.03 -4.88 -14.17
CA GLY A 237 -6.05 -5.52 -13.33
C GLY A 237 -5.77 -5.38 -11.83
N GLN A 238 -4.51 -5.22 -11.43
CA GLN A 238 -4.11 -5.06 -10.03
C GLN A 238 -4.23 -3.60 -9.59
N GLU A 239 -3.46 -2.70 -10.22
CA GLU A 239 -3.31 -1.33 -9.72
C GLU A 239 -4.62 -0.52 -9.82
N SER A 240 -5.50 -0.87 -10.77
CA SER A 240 -6.82 -0.24 -10.89
C SER A 240 -7.70 -0.46 -9.66
N VAL A 241 -7.49 -1.53 -8.88
CA VAL A 241 -8.29 -1.81 -7.68
C VAL A 241 -8.09 -0.72 -6.63
N ALA A 242 -6.85 -0.32 -6.36
CA ALA A 242 -6.56 0.73 -5.39
C ALA A 242 -7.02 2.11 -5.87
N VAL A 243 -6.91 2.38 -7.17
CA VAL A 243 -7.43 3.62 -7.78
C VAL A 243 -8.95 3.72 -7.61
N VAL A 244 -9.69 2.64 -7.91
CA VAL A 244 -11.14 2.58 -7.70
C VAL A 244 -11.50 2.81 -6.23
N ARG A 245 -10.77 2.18 -5.29
CA ARG A 245 -10.99 2.36 -3.85
C ARG A 245 -10.76 3.79 -3.39
N VAL A 246 -9.76 4.49 -3.93
CA VAL A 246 -9.53 5.92 -3.66
C VAL A 246 -10.73 6.76 -4.12
N LEU A 247 -11.25 6.50 -5.31
CA LEU A 247 -12.44 7.21 -5.82
C LEU A 247 -13.69 6.90 -4.98
N MET A 248 -13.88 5.64 -4.59
CA MET A 248 -15.00 5.19 -3.76
C MET A 248 -14.95 5.71 -2.32
N ARG A 249 -13.76 6.13 -1.85
CA ARG A 249 -13.60 6.77 -0.54
C ARG A 249 -14.29 8.13 -0.46
N ILE A 250 -14.46 8.81 -1.59
CA ILE A 250 -15.04 10.16 -1.63
C ILE A 250 -16.49 10.08 -1.13
N GLN A 251 -16.80 10.88 -0.10
CA GLN A 251 -18.07 10.79 0.60
C GLN A 251 -19.23 11.24 -0.30
N GLU A 252 -19.03 12.35 -1.02
CA GLU A 252 -19.96 12.92 -1.98
C GLU A 252 -19.32 12.90 -3.39
N PRO A 253 -19.29 11.73 -4.06
CA PRO A 253 -18.64 11.62 -5.36
C PRO A 253 -19.44 12.38 -6.42
N THR A 254 -18.74 13.07 -7.31
CA THR A 254 -19.36 13.75 -8.45
C THR A 254 -19.89 12.73 -9.46
N PRO A 255 -20.81 13.11 -10.38
CA PRO A 255 -21.26 12.22 -11.45
C PRO A 255 -20.10 11.65 -12.29
N GLU A 256 -19.03 12.42 -12.47
CA GLU A 256 -17.82 11.96 -13.17
C GLU A 256 -17.08 10.87 -12.41
N ILE A 257 -16.91 11.03 -11.09
CA ILE A 257 -16.31 9.99 -10.23
C ILE A 257 -17.17 8.72 -10.24
N ILE A 258 -18.49 8.88 -10.16
CA ILE A 258 -19.43 7.75 -10.20
C ILE A 258 -19.30 6.99 -11.53
N ALA A 259 -19.26 7.70 -12.65
CA ALA A 259 -19.05 7.10 -13.97
C ALA A 259 -17.69 6.39 -14.06
N ALA A 260 -16.61 7.04 -13.61
CA ALA A 260 -15.27 6.46 -13.62
C ALA A 260 -15.19 5.13 -12.85
N VAL A 261 -15.79 5.08 -11.64
CA VAL A 261 -15.86 3.86 -10.82
C VAL A 261 -16.70 2.78 -11.50
N ASN A 262 -17.89 3.12 -11.96
CA ASN A 262 -18.80 2.16 -12.59
C ASN A 262 -18.18 1.54 -13.86
N ASP A 263 -17.54 2.35 -14.70
CA ASP A 263 -16.90 1.91 -15.94
C ASP A 263 -15.70 0.99 -15.67
N ALA A 264 -14.88 1.33 -14.65
CA ALA A 264 -13.76 0.48 -14.22
C ALA A 264 -14.23 -0.86 -13.65
N VAL A 265 -15.28 -0.85 -12.83
CA VAL A 265 -15.89 -2.07 -12.27
C VAL A 265 -16.49 -2.93 -13.38
N ALA A 266 -17.21 -2.33 -14.33
CA ALA A 266 -17.75 -3.04 -15.48
C ALA A 266 -16.64 -3.64 -16.37
N TRP A 267 -15.51 -2.93 -16.50
CA TRP A 267 -14.32 -3.47 -17.16
C TRP A 267 -13.75 -4.68 -16.41
N LEU A 268 -13.53 -4.57 -15.09
CA LEU A 268 -13.03 -5.66 -14.24
C LEU A 268 -13.93 -6.90 -14.28
N GLU A 269 -15.26 -6.71 -14.29
CA GLU A 269 -16.24 -7.78 -14.47
C GLU A 269 -16.08 -8.50 -15.81
N ARG A 270 -15.92 -7.75 -16.90
CA ARG A 270 -15.80 -8.30 -18.25
C ARG A 270 -14.52 -9.10 -18.49
N VAL A 271 -13.42 -8.71 -17.87
CA VAL A 271 -12.08 -9.31 -18.13
C VAL A 271 -11.70 -10.44 -17.17
N LYS A 272 -12.67 -10.92 -16.37
CA LYS A 272 -12.53 -12.11 -15.52
C LYS A 272 -12.00 -13.30 -16.30
N ILE A 273 -11.00 -13.96 -15.75
CA ILE A 273 -10.50 -15.27 -16.20
C ILE A 273 -11.17 -16.31 -15.31
N THR A 274 -12.06 -17.11 -15.90
CA THR A 274 -12.79 -18.18 -15.19
C THR A 274 -12.34 -19.55 -15.67
N GLY A 275 -12.63 -20.59 -14.88
CA GLY A 275 -12.30 -21.96 -15.26
C GLY A 275 -10.81 -22.30 -15.21
N GLN A 276 -9.98 -21.44 -14.62
CA GLN A 276 -8.53 -21.62 -14.51
C GLN A 276 -8.07 -21.28 -13.09
N ARG A 277 -7.07 -22.02 -12.60
CA ARG A 277 -6.37 -21.69 -11.36
C ARG A 277 -4.86 -21.72 -11.52
N ILE A 278 -4.19 -21.00 -10.62
CA ILE A 278 -2.74 -21.03 -10.48
C ILE A 278 -2.36 -22.23 -9.62
N GLU A 279 -1.37 -23.01 -10.05
CA GLU A 279 -0.81 -24.12 -9.27
C GLU A 279 0.70 -23.94 -9.08
N TRP A 280 1.18 -24.18 -7.86
CA TRP A 280 2.60 -24.28 -7.55
C TRP A 280 3.03 -25.73 -7.67
N VAL A 281 3.94 -26.01 -8.58
CA VAL A 281 4.50 -27.34 -8.81
C VAL A 281 5.97 -27.37 -8.44
N ARG A 282 6.48 -28.55 -8.08
CA ARG A 282 7.91 -28.77 -7.83
C ARG A 282 8.43 -29.83 -8.80
N ASN A 283 9.47 -29.47 -9.53
CA ASN A 283 10.06 -30.24 -10.61
C ASN A 283 11.57 -30.39 -10.34
N GLU A 284 12.31 -31.09 -11.22
CA GLU A 284 13.77 -31.22 -11.13
C GLU A 284 14.48 -29.86 -11.12
N ASP A 285 13.95 -28.88 -11.87
CA ASP A 285 14.48 -27.52 -11.92
C ASP A 285 14.10 -26.67 -10.68
N GLY A 286 13.26 -27.19 -9.78
CA GLY A 286 12.76 -26.52 -8.58
C GLY A 286 11.28 -26.14 -8.67
N VAL A 287 10.87 -25.09 -7.94
CA VAL A 287 9.47 -24.64 -7.89
C VAL A 287 9.08 -23.85 -9.14
N ASP A 288 7.89 -24.10 -9.70
CA ASP A 288 7.31 -23.36 -10.82
C ASP A 288 5.85 -23.00 -10.54
N ARG A 289 5.33 -22.03 -11.29
CA ARG A 289 3.96 -21.56 -11.22
C ARG A 289 3.28 -21.73 -12.58
N ILE A 290 2.29 -22.61 -12.64
CA ILE A 290 1.57 -22.96 -13.87
C ILE A 290 0.09 -22.56 -13.78
N VAL A 291 -0.58 -22.54 -14.93
CA VAL A 291 -2.04 -22.39 -15.03
C VAL A 291 -2.62 -23.73 -15.42
N VAL A 292 -3.65 -24.18 -14.72
CA VAL A 292 -4.38 -25.42 -15.00
C VAL A 292 -5.86 -25.14 -15.10
N ASP A 293 -6.56 -25.96 -15.89
CA ASP A 293 -8.01 -25.87 -16.04
C ASP A 293 -8.70 -26.40 -14.76
N ASP A 294 -9.63 -25.61 -14.26
CA ASP A 294 -10.48 -25.94 -13.12
C ASP A 294 -11.80 -25.15 -13.23
N PRO A 295 -12.87 -25.78 -13.76
CA PRO A 295 -14.17 -25.13 -13.95
C PRO A 295 -14.81 -24.56 -12.68
N GLN A 296 -14.35 -25.00 -11.49
CA GLN A 296 -14.87 -24.56 -10.20
C GLN A 296 -13.95 -23.52 -9.53
N ALA A 297 -12.85 -23.14 -10.16
CA ALA A 297 -11.95 -22.14 -9.62
C ALA A 297 -12.61 -20.77 -9.49
N SER A 298 -12.28 -20.08 -8.41
CA SER A 298 -12.61 -18.66 -8.28
C SER A 298 -11.97 -17.83 -9.40
N PRO A 299 -12.60 -16.74 -9.84
CA PRO A 299 -12.06 -15.92 -10.93
C PRO A 299 -10.66 -15.39 -10.64
N LEU A 300 -9.86 -15.29 -11.71
CA LEU A 300 -8.57 -14.63 -11.74
C LEU A 300 -8.63 -13.41 -12.66
N TRP A 301 -7.63 -12.55 -12.51
CA TRP A 301 -7.39 -11.42 -13.39
C TRP A 301 -5.92 -11.38 -13.77
N ALA A 302 -5.64 -10.92 -14.98
CA ALA A 302 -4.28 -10.62 -15.39
C ALA A 302 -3.82 -9.30 -14.78
N ARG A 303 -2.52 -9.22 -14.45
CA ARG A 303 -1.92 -7.95 -14.02
C ARG A 303 -1.89 -6.95 -15.18
N PHE A 304 -1.76 -7.42 -16.41
CA PHE A 304 -1.68 -6.62 -17.62
C PHE A 304 -2.64 -7.13 -18.68
N TYR A 305 -3.42 -6.22 -19.25
CA TYR A 305 -4.29 -6.47 -20.40
C TYR A 305 -3.93 -5.51 -21.55
N GLU A 306 -3.92 -6.04 -22.76
CA GLU A 306 -3.66 -5.25 -23.96
C GLU A 306 -4.77 -4.21 -24.16
N ILE A 307 -4.37 -2.94 -24.34
CA ILE A 307 -5.30 -1.83 -24.60
C ILE A 307 -5.94 -2.07 -25.97
N GLY A 308 -7.27 -1.98 -26.04
CA GLY A 308 -8.05 -2.25 -27.25
C GLY A 308 -8.69 -3.64 -27.24
N THR A 309 -7.90 -4.70 -27.02
CA THR A 309 -8.39 -6.08 -27.14
C THR A 309 -8.82 -6.69 -25.81
N ASN A 310 -8.35 -6.15 -24.68
CA ASN A 310 -8.50 -6.73 -23.34
C ASN A 310 -7.96 -8.16 -23.19
N ARG A 311 -6.97 -8.55 -24.02
CA ARG A 311 -6.30 -9.85 -23.86
C ARG A 311 -5.27 -9.79 -22.75
N PRO A 312 -5.20 -10.79 -21.86
CA PRO A 312 -4.09 -10.94 -20.91
C PRO A 312 -2.72 -10.89 -21.61
N MET A 313 -1.78 -10.16 -21.02
CA MET A 313 -0.40 -10.05 -21.52
C MET A 313 0.58 -10.68 -20.53
N PHE A 314 1.43 -11.57 -21.02
CA PHE A 314 2.56 -12.12 -20.27
C PHE A 314 3.86 -11.70 -20.96
N VAL A 315 4.73 -10.99 -20.23
CA VAL A 315 5.91 -10.37 -20.84
C VAL A 315 7.17 -10.79 -20.08
N GLY A 316 8.11 -11.41 -20.77
CA GLY A 316 9.40 -11.81 -20.22
C GLY A 316 10.40 -10.64 -20.16
N ARG A 317 11.61 -10.90 -19.72
CA ARG A 317 12.72 -9.91 -19.71
C ARG A 317 13.07 -9.40 -21.11
N ASP A 318 12.78 -10.18 -22.14
CA ASP A 318 12.93 -9.81 -23.55
C ASP A 318 11.93 -8.75 -24.02
N GLY A 319 10.92 -8.43 -23.21
CA GLY A 319 9.91 -7.42 -23.52
C GLY A 319 8.90 -7.85 -24.58
N VAL A 320 8.85 -9.13 -24.94
CA VAL A 320 7.92 -9.66 -25.95
C VAL A 320 6.64 -10.14 -25.29
N VAL A 321 5.50 -9.63 -25.78
CA VAL A 321 4.15 -10.01 -25.35
C VAL A 321 3.85 -11.44 -25.78
N ARG A 322 3.35 -12.24 -24.85
CA ARG A 322 2.90 -13.60 -25.06
C ARG A 322 1.52 -13.81 -24.45
N ASP A 323 0.77 -14.75 -25.02
CA ASP A 323 -0.63 -15.01 -24.65
C ASP A 323 -0.76 -15.94 -23.45
N ARG A 324 0.28 -16.71 -23.11
CA ARG A 324 0.23 -17.68 -22.00
C ARG A 324 1.34 -17.43 -21.01
N LEU A 325 1.01 -17.63 -19.72
CA LEU A 325 2.01 -17.59 -18.65
C LEU A 325 3.15 -18.59 -18.91
N ALA A 326 2.86 -19.77 -19.47
CA ALA A 326 3.85 -20.81 -19.76
C ALA A 326 4.93 -20.38 -20.76
N ASP A 327 4.67 -19.36 -21.58
CA ASP A 327 5.53 -18.98 -22.71
C ASP A 327 6.64 -17.99 -22.31
N ILE A 328 6.57 -17.38 -21.11
CA ILE A 328 7.64 -16.54 -20.54
C ILE A 328 8.59 -17.38 -19.68
N GLU A 329 9.80 -16.89 -19.39
CA GLU A 329 10.77 -17.61 -18.57
C GLU A 329 10.29 -17.91 -17.15
N ARG A 330 10.69 -19.08 -16.62
CA ARG A 330 10.32 -19.55 -15.28
C ARG A 330 10.62 -18.54 -14.17
N GLU A 331 11.75 -17.85 -14.27
CA GLU A 331 12.15 -16.83 -13.29
C GLU A 331 11.11 -15.71 -13.16
N ARG A 332 10.47 -15.29 -14.26
CA ARG A 332 9.36 -14.32 -14.21
C ARG A 332 8.06 -14.93 -13.70
N ARG A 333 7.72 -16.15 -14.13
CA ARG A 333 6.52 -16.84 -13.63
C ARG A 333 6.54 -17.02 -12.12
N VAL A 334 7.69 -17.33 -11.55
CA VAL A 334 7.85 -17.63 -10.12
C VAL A 334 7.90 -16.36 -9.27
N HIS A 335 8.63 -15.32 -9.70
CA HIS A 335 8.91 -14.17 -8.85
C HIS A 335 8.05 -12.92 -9.14
N TYR A 336 7.22 -12.96 -10.18
CA TYR A 336 6.34 -11.85 -10.54
C TYR A 336 4.90 -12.34 -10.72
N ALA A 337 3.94 -11.67 -10.09
CA ALA A 337 2.53 -12.06 -10.17
C ALA A 337 1.89 -11.49 -11.44
N TYR A 338 1.60 -12.36 -12.42
CA TYR A 338 0.89 -11.99 -13.65
C TYR A 338 -0.61 -12.30 -13.57
N LEU A 339 -1.01 -13.19 -12.66
CA LEU A 339 -2.40 -13.58 -12.43
C LEU A 339 -2.67 -13.51 -10.93
N GLY A 340 -3.86 -13.04 -10.56
CA GLY A 340 -4.25 -12.91 -9.16
C GLY A 340 -5.73 -12.64 -9.00
N ALA A 341 -6.21 -12.73 -7.77
CA ALA A 341 -7.62 -12.48 -7.40
C ALA A 341 -7.85 -11.04 -6.89
N TRP A 342 -6.98 -10.08 -7.25
CA TRP A 342 -6.97 -8.73 -6.66
C TRP A 342 -8.33 -8.01 -6.71
N PRO A 343 -9.10 -8.06 -7.81
CA PRO A 343 -10.41 -7.41 -7.88
C PRO A 343 -11.54 -8.13 -7.13
N ALA A 344 -11.34 -9.36 -6.64
CA ALA A 344 -12.43 -10.19 -6.13
C ALA A 344 -13.20 -9.53 -4.99
N GLU A 345 -12.50 -9.02 -3.98
CA GLU A 345 -13.10 -8.32 -2.82
C GLU A 345 -13.76 -7.00 -3.23
N LEU A 346 -13.12 -6.23 -4.13
CA LEU A 346 -13.69 -4.98 -4.66
C LEU A 346 -15.06 -5.23 -5.31
N LEU A 347 -15.16 -6.28 -6.12
CA LEU A 347 -16.38 -6.61 -6.86
C LEU A 347 -17.45 -7.25 -5.97
N ALA A 348 -17.04 -8.09 -5.02
CA ALA A 348 -17.96 -8.83 -4.16
C ALA A 348 -18.49 -8.00 -2.98
N GLU A 349 -17.69 -7.10 -2.42
CA GLU A 349 -17.99 -6.42 -1.15
C GLU A 349 -17.95 -4.89 -1.28
N ASP A 350 -16.81 -4.32 -1.68
CA ASP A 350 -16.60 -2.87 -1.60
C ASP A 350 -17.55 -2.10 -2.53
N TYR A 351 -17.67 -2.54 -3.79
CA TYR A 351 -18.48 -1.85 -4.80
C TYR A 351 -19.98 -1.92 -4.51
N PRO A 352 -20.57 -3.10 -4.19
CA PRO A 352 -21.95 -3.17 -3.74
C PRO A 352 -22.24 -2.28 -2.53
N ALA A 353 -21.36 -2.28 -1.52
CA ALA A 353 -21.51 -1.43 -0.34
C ALA A 353 -21.43 0.07 -0.69
N TRP A 354 -20.52 0.46 -1.58
CA TRP A 354 -20.42 1.83 -2.07
C TRP A 354 -21.66 2.26 -2.84
N ARG A 355 -22.19 1.40 -3.73
CA ARG A 355 -23.43 1.69 -4.48
C ARG A 355 -24.61 1.92 -3.55
N GLN A 356 -24.78 1.07 -2.54
CA GLN A 356 -25.81 1.24 -1.52
C GLN A 356 -25.65 2.55 -0.74
N ARG A 357 -24.41 2.97 -0.49
CA ARG A 357 -24.10 4.23 0.22
C ARG A 357 -24.48 5.47 -0.59
N ILE A 358 -24.20 5.48 -1.89
CA ILE A 358 -24.38 6.68 -2.74
C ILE A 358 -25.76 6.76 -3.41
N ASP A 359 -26.47 5.63 -3.50
CA ASP A 359 -27.82 5.52 -4.07
C ASP A 359 -28.65 4.54 -3.21
N PRO A 360 -29.05 4.94 -1.99
CA PRO A 360 -29.78 4.05 -1.09
C PRO A 360 -31.16 3.71 -1.68
N PRO A 361 -31.61 2.45 -1.58
CA PRO A 361 -32.95 2.07 -2.05
C PRO A 361 -34.02 2.92 -1.36
N ARG A 362 -35.03 3.35 -2.14
CA ARG A 362 -36.11 4.18 -1.60
C ARG A 362 -36.97 3.37 -0.60
N PRO A 363 -37.53 3.98 0.44
CA PRO A 363 -38.34 3.28 1.45
C PRO A 363 -39.74 2.80 0.98
N SER A 364 -39.86 2.21 -0.22
CA SER A 364 -41.17 1.80 -0.77
C SER A 364 -41.21 0.44 -1.48
N ASP A 365 -40.17 -0.39 -1.34
CA ASP A 365 -40.17 -1.78 -1.84
C ASP A 365 -40.40 -2.82 -0.73
N GLU A 366 -40.92 -2.40 0.44
CA GLU A 366 -41.54 -3.37 1.36
C GLU A 366 -42.87 -3.85 0.76
N PRO A 367 -43.07 -5.17 0.56
CA PRO A 367 -44.37 -5.66 0.12
C PRO A 367 -45.40 -5.26 1.17
N ALA A 368 -46.44 -4.57 0.73
CA ALA A 368 -47.59 -4.21 1.55
C ALA A 368 -48.03 -5.47 2.32
N ILE A 369 -47.78 -5.48 3.63
CA ILE A 369 -48.34 -6.50 4.52
C ILE A 369 -49.85 -6.33 4.42
N GLY A 370 -50.48 -7.26 3.71
CA GLY A 370 -51.91 -7.24 3.47
C GLY A 370 -52.67 -7.12 4.78
N ALA A 371 -53.44 -6.05 4.92
CA ALA A 371 -54.53 -6.01 5.88
C ALA A 371 -55.63 -6.94 5.33
N GLN A 372 -55.86 -8.05 6.04
CA GLN A 372 -57.13 -8.77 6.02
C GLN A 372 -58.03 -8.23 7.13
#